data_AF-X0SCX0-F1
#
_entry.id   AF-X0SCX0-F1
#
_cell.length_a   1.000
_cell.length_b   1.000
_cell.length_c   1.000
_cell.angle_alpha   90.00
_cell.angle_beta   90.00
_cell.angle_gamma   90.00
#
_symmetry.space_group_name_H-M   'P 1'
#
loop_
_entity.id
_entity.type
_entity.pdbx_description
1 polymer ?
#
loop_
_entity_poly.entity_id
_entity_poly.type
_entity_poly.pdbx_seq_one_letter_code
_entity_poly.pdbx_strand_id
1 'polypeptide(L)'
;MTQPHPYIPATEAEEQEMLKAIGVRSFEELIKIIPPELRVNGELGLDSGLSEMEVSAELNRLGGMNRPAATGICFLGGGAYDHYTPEAVKAIVQRSEFYT
;
A
#
# COMPACT_ATOMS: atom_id res chain seq x y z
N MET A 1 5.47 -10.43 -16.26
CA MET A 1 4.70 -10.35 -15.00
C MET A 1 3.76 -11.55 -14.98
N THR A 2 4.13 -12.65 -14.32
CA THR A 2 3.49 -13.97 -14.55
C THR A 2 2.55 -14.42 -13.43
N GLN A 3 2.24 -13.54 -12.47
CA GLN A 3 1.22 -13.76 -11.44
C GLN A 3 0.40 -12.47 -11.24
N PRO A 4 -0.94 -12.56 -11.14
CA PRO A 4 -1.78 -11.41 -10.81
C PRO A 4 -1.40 -10.90 -9.42
N HIS A 5 -1.15 -9.59 -9.31
CA HIS A 5 -0.82 -8.96 -8.05
C HIS A 5 -2.12 -8.69 -7.26
N PRO A 6 -2.19 -8.91 -5.94
CA PRO A 6 -3.44 -8.75 -5.16
C PRO A 6 -4.11 -7.36 -5.28
N TYR A 7 -3.33 -6.35 -5.65
CA TYR A 7 -3.77 -4.96 -5.82
C TYR A 7 -3.99 -4.53 -7.28
N ILE A 8 -3.70 -5.40 -8.25
CA ILE A 8 -3.97 -5.15 -9.67
C ILE A 8 -5.10 -6.10 -10.07
N PRO A 9 -6.35 -5.62 -10.13
CA PRO A 9 -7.51 -6.49 -10.32
C PRO A 9 -7.59 -7.02 -11.76
N ALA A 10 -7.02 -6.30 -12.73
CA ALA A 10 -7.06 -6.68 -14.13
C ALA A 10 -6.05 -7.79 -14.44
N THR A 11 -6.53 -8.81 -15.12
CA THR A 11 -5.72 -9.82 -15.78
C THR A 11 -5.14 -9.28 -17.09
N GLU A 12 -4.11 -9.95 -17.62
CA GLU A 12 -3.55 -9.61 -18.93
C GLU A 12 -4.60 -9.67 -20.05
N ALA A 13 -5.55 -10.61 -19.96
CA ALA A 13 -6.65 -10.73 -20.92
C ALA A 13 -7.59 -9.51 -20.86
N GLU A 14 -7.99 -9.09 -19.66
CA GLU A 14 -8.84 -7.90 -19.45
C GLU A 14 -8.11 -6.61 -19.88
N GLU A 15 -6.80 -6.52 -19.64
CA GLU A 15 -5.98 -5.41 -20.13
C GLU A 15 -6.04 -5.31 -21.66
N GLN A 16 -5.88 -6.43 -22.38
CA GLN A 16 -5.99 -6.43 -23.84
C GLN A 16 -7.39 -6.08 -24.35
N GLU A 17 -8.44 -6.56 -23.67
CA GLU A 17 -9.81 -6.18 -23.99
C GLU A 17 -10.06 -4.68 -23.82
N MET A 18 -9.56 -4.10 -22.72
CA MET A 18 -9.65 -2.66 -22.46
C MET A 18 -8.89 -1.84 -23.52
N LEU A 19 -7.65 -2.20 -23.86
CA LEU A 19 -6.84 -1.52 -24.89
C LEU A 19 -7.54 -1.56 -26.26
N LYS A 20 -8.11 -2.72 -26.63
CA LYS A 20 -8.88 -2.88 -27.87
C LYS A 20 -10.14 -2.02 -27.87
N ALA A 21 -10.85 -1.95 -26.75
CA ALA A 21 -12.08 -1.16 -26.63
C ALA A 21 -11.83 0.35 -26.84
N ILE A 22 -10.70 0.86 -26.35
CA ILE A 22 -10.31 2.27 -26.53
C ILE A 22 -9.51 2.52 -27.83
N GLY A 23 -9.26 1.48 -28.62
CA GLY A 23 -8.68 1.59 -29.96
C GLY A 23 -7.15 1.75 -30.00
N VAL A 24 -6.43 1.42 -28.93
CA VAL A 24 -4.96 1.46 -28.91
C VAL A 24 -4.35 0.06 -28.93
N ARG A 25 -3.11 -0.05 -29.39
CA ARG A 25 -2.41 -1.34 -29.53
C ARG A 25 -1.52 -1.71 -28.34
N SER A 26 -1.21 -0.73 -27.49
CA SER A 26 -0.38 -0.95 -26.30
C SER A 26 -0.55 0.16 -25.27
N PHE A 27 -0.05 -0.07 -24.05
CA PHE A 27 0.01 0.94 -23.01
C PHE A 27 0.84 2.17 -23.43
N GLU A 28 1.93 1.97 -24.17
CA GLU A 28 2.76 3.07 -24.68
C GLU A 28 2.00 4.01 -25.61
N GLU A 29 1.05 3.46 -26.38
CA GLU A 29 0.16 4.25 -27.23
C GLU A 29 -0.86 5.04 -26.41
N LEU A 30 -1.40 4.45 -25.34
CA LEU A 30 -2.30 5.11 -24.40
C LEU A 30 -1.66 6.35 -23.76
N ILE A 31 -0.38 6.25 -23.37
CA ILE A 31 0.32 7.35 -22.68
C ILE A 31 0.97 8.39 -23.62
N LYS A 32 0.71 8.34 -24.94
CA LYS A 32 1.27 9.30 -25.92
C LYS A 32 1.01 10.77 -25.58
N ILE A 33 -0.06 11.05 -24.84
CA ILE A 33 -0.41 12.40 -24.36
C ILE A 33 0.65 13.01 -23.44
N ILE A 34 1.45 12.19 -22.76
CA ILE A 34 2.54 12.63 -21.89
C ILE A 34 3.81 12.79 -22.75
N PRO A 35 4.38 14.00 -22.93
CA PRO A 35 5.62 14.19 -23.68
C PRO A 35 6.77 13.31 -23.14
N PRO A 36 7.61 12.68 -23.99
CA PRO A 36 8.68 11.78 -23.56
C PRO A 36 9.66 12.38 -22.53
N GLU A 37 9.93 13.68 -22.63
CA GLU A 37 10.79 14.43 -21.72
C GLU A 37 10.22 14.58 -20.30
N LEU A 38 8.91 14.38 -20.14
CA LEU A 38 8.23 14.38 -18.83
C LEU A 38 8.05 12.97 -18.27
N ARG A 39 8.36 11.93 -19.05
CA ARG A 39 8.27 10.54 -18.59
C ARG A 39 9.51 10.18 -17.81
N VAL A 40 9.32 9.37 -16.77
CA VAL A 40 10.44 8.74 -16.07
C VAL A 40 11.07 7.73 -17.02
N ASN A 41 12.32 7.98 -17.42
CA ASN A 41 13.11 7.09 -18.25
C ASN A 41 14.09 6.34 -17.35
N GLY A 42 13.71 5.13 -16.91
CA GLY A 42 14.51 4.29 -16.02
C GLY A 42 13.81 3.94 -14.71
N GLU A 43 14.58 3.53 -13.72
CA GLU A 43 14.07 3.14 -12.42
C GLU A 43 13.72 4.36 -11.55
N LEU A 44 12.73 4.20 -10.67
CA LEU A 44 12.26 5.25 -9.76
C LEU A 44 13.23 5.52 -8.59
N GLY A 45 14.38 4.84 -8.52
CA GLY A 45 15.30 4.92 -7.39
C GLY A 45 14.73 4.33 -6.10
N LEU A 46 13.83 3.34 -6.24
CA LEU A 46 13.24 2.60 -5.13
C LEU A 46 13.91 1.23 -5.01
N ASP A 47 14.02 0.73 -3.78
CA ASP A 47 14.43 -0.64 -3.53
C ASP A 47 13.45 -1.64 -4.17
N SER A 48 13.92 -2.86 -4.42
CA SER A 48 13.08 -3.93 -4.93
C SER A 48 11.88 -4.19 -4.02
N GLY A 49 10.73 -4.48 -4.62
CA GLY A 49 9.52 -4.85 -3.88
C GLY A 49 9.75 -6.05 -2.96
N LEU A 50 9.23 -5.94 -1.74
CA LEU A 50 9.22 -7.00 -0.74
C LEU A 50 7.93 -7.81 -0.83
N SER A 51 7.98 -9.10 -0.51
CA SER A 51 6.79 -9.91 -0.28
C SER A 51 6.01 -9.44 0.94
N GLU A 52 4.74 -9.81 1.06
CA GLU A 52 3.90 -9.46 2.21
C GLU A 52 4.53 -9.88 3.55
N MET A 53 5.16 -11.06 3.59
CA MET A 53 5.86 -11.56 4.78
C MET A 53 7.08 -10.71 5.12
N GLU A 54 7.88 -10.31 4.12
CA GLU A 54 9.06 -9.48 4.31
C GLU A 54 8.68 -8.06 4.76
N VAL A 55 7.65 -7.46 4.16
CA VAL A 55 7.13 -6.16 4.60
C VAL A 55 6.68 -6.23 6.06
N SER A 56 5.91 -7.25 6.44
CA SER A 56 5.45 -7.43 7.82
C SER A 56 6.62 -7.59 8.80
N ALA A 57 7.64 -8.39 8.44
CA ALA A 57 8.83 -8.56 9.27
C ALA A 57 9.62 -7.25 9.43
N GLU A 58 9.80 -6.49 8.35
CA GLU A 58 10.54 -5.23 8.37
C GLU A 58 9.82 -4.15 9.19
N LEU A 59 8.49 -4.01 9.03
CA LEU A 59 7.70 -3.08 9.83
C LEU A 59 7.72 -3.43 11.32
N ASN A 60 7.67 -4.72 11.66
CA ASN A 60 7.82 -5.17 13.05
C ASN A 60 9.21 -4.86 13.60
N ARG A 61 10.27 -5.05 12.79
CA ARG A 61 11.64 -4.72 13.17
C ARG A 61 11.80 -3.23 13.46
N LEU A 62 11.32 -2.37 12.56
CA LEU A 62 11.35 -0.92 12.74
C LEU A 62 10.53 -0.48 13.96
N GLY A 63 9.33 -1.04 14.13
CA GLY A 63 8.48 -0.77 15.29
C GLY A 63 9.13 -1.16 16.62
N GLY A 64 9.90 -2.26 16.64
CA GLY A 64 10.66 -2.72 17.80
C GLY A 64 11.82 -1.82 18.21
N MET A 65 12.24 -0.88 17.36
CA MET A 65 13.24 0.15 17.73
C MET A 65 12.64 1.28 18.57
N ASN A 66 11.30 1.38 18.65
CA ASN A 66 10.62 2.34 19.49
C ASN A 66 10.56 1.88 20.95
N ARG A 67 10.23 2.81 21.85
CA ARG A 67 9.78 2.51 23.22
C ARG A 67 8.28 2.79 23.33
N PRO A 68 7.40 1.79 23.16
CA PRO A 68 5.96 2.01 23.19
C PRO A 68 5.50 2.48 24.57
N ALA A 69 4.52 3.38 24.61
CA ALA A 69 3.91 3.83 25.86
C ALA A 69 3.35 2.65 26.68
N ALA A 70 2.87 1.59 26.02
CA ALA A 70 2.36 0.36 26.65
C ALA A 70 3.43 -0.47 27.40
N THR A 71 4.74 -0.20 27.21
CA THR A 71 5.83 -0.94 27.88
C THR A 71 6.19 -0.38 29.26
N GLY A 72 5.51 0.67 29.71
CA GLY A 72 5.70 1.26 31.04
C GLY A 72 4.55 2.19 31.38
N ILE A 73 4.63 2.89 32.51
CA ILE A 73 3.60 3.87 32.86
C ILE A 73 3.99 5.23 32.27
N CYS A 74 3.11 5.82 31.46
CA CYS A 74 3.31 7.12 30.83
C CYS A 74 2.53 8.22 31.57
N PHE A 75 3.25 9.14 32.23
CA PHE A 75 2.65 10.28 32.95
C PHE A 75 2.92 11.65 32.29
N LEU A 76 3.37 11.66 31.02
CA LEU A 76 3.72 12.89 30.30
C LEU A 76 2.52 13.84 30.11
N GLY A 77 1.30 13.30 29.97
CA GLY A 77 0.09 14.09 29.80
C GLY A 77 0.12 14.97 28.54
N GLY A 78 -0.36 16.21 28.65
CA GLY A 78 -0.34 17.17 27.52
C GLY A 78 -1.46 16.99 26.51
N GLY A 79 -2.63 16.48 26.94
CA GLY A 79 -3.79 16.24 26.08
C GLY A 79 -3.84 14.83 25.47
N ALA A 80 -2.79 14.01 25.66
CA ALA A 80 -2.78 12.59 25.34
C ALA A 80 -2.53 11.77 26.61
N TYR A 81 -3.38 10.78 26.85
CA TYR A 81 -3.31 9.93 28.04
C TYR A 81 -3.52 8.48 27.64
N ASP A 82 -2.91 7.57 28.39
CA ASP A 82 -3.12 6.15 28.19
C ASP A 82 -4.54 5.75 28.61
N HIS A 83 -5.24 5.01 27.74
CA HIS A 83 -6.64 4.63 27.93
C HIS A 83 -6.84 3.17 27.55
N TYR A 84 -7.62 2.48 28.38
CA TYR A 84 -8.11 1.15 28.01
C TYR A 84 -9.04 1.25 26.80
N THR A 85 -8.66 0.58 25.71
CA THR A 85 -9.52 0.41 24.53
C THR A 85 -10.13 -0.99 24.57
N PRO A 86 -11.45 -1.14 24.70
CA PRO A 86 -12.09 -2.45 24.68
C PRO A 86 -11.87 -3.20 23.36
N GLU A 87 -11.66 -4.51 23.40
CA GLU A 87 -11.42 -5.35 22.21
C GLU A 87 -12.55 -5.28 21.16
N ALA A 88 -13.79 -5.02 21.60
CA ALA A 88 -14.91 -4.80 20.69
C ALA A 88 -14.65 -3.62 19.74
N VAL A 89 -13.96 -2.57 20.19
CA VAL A 89 -13.59 -1.43 19.34
C VAL A 89 -12.62 -1.89 18.25
N LYS A 90 -11.64 -2.73 18.59
CA LYS A 90 -10.68 -3.28 17.61
C LYS A 90 -11.39 -4.09 16.52
N ALA A 91 -12.36 -4.91 16.89
CA ALA A 91 -13.15 -5.67 15.93
C ALA A 91 -13.97 -4.75 15.00
N ILE A 92 -14.53 -3.65 15.52
CA ILE A 92 -15.31 -2.69 14.73
C ILE A 92 -14.42 -1.96 13.72
N VAL A 93 -13.25 -1.45 14.15
CA VAL A 93 -12.37 -0.66 13.25
C VAL A 93 -11.68 -1.50 12.17
N GLN A 94 -11.64 -2.83 12.33
CA GLN A 94 -11.12 -3.74 11.31
C GLN A 94 -12.12 -4.06 10.19
N ARG A 95 -13.38 -3.64 10.33
CA ARG A 95 -14.39 -3.86 9.30
C ARG A 95 -14.26 -2.84 8.19
N SER A 96 -14.15 -3.32 6.95
CA SER A 96 -14.02 -2.46 5.78
C SER A 96 -15.20 -1.49 5.63
N GLU A 97 -16.42 -1.89 5.99
CA GLU A 97 -17.62 -1.03 5.83
C GLU A 97 -17.61 0.25 6.68
N PHE A 98 -16.72 0.33 7.68
CA PHE A 98 -16.51 1.54 8.48
C PHE A 98 -15.20 2.26 8.15
N TYR A 99 -14.33 1.65 7.34
CA TYR A 99 -12.99 2.18 7.02
C TYR A 99 -12.91 2.77 5.61
N THR A 100 -13.64 2.18 4.65
CA THR A 100 -13.70 2.57 3.23
C THR A 100 -15.09 3.07 2.87
#